data_AF-A0A2E8VS64-F1
#
_entry.id   AF-A0A2E8VS64-F1
#
_cell.length_a   1.000
_cell.length_b   1.000
_cell.length_c   1.000
_cell.angle_alpha   90.00
_cell.angle_beta   90.00
_cell.angle_gamma   90.00
#
_symmetry.space_group_name_H-M   'P 1'
#
loop_
_entity.id
_entity.type
_entity.pdbx_description
1 polymer ?
#
loop_
_entity_poly.entity_id
_entity_poly.type
_entity_poly.pdbx_seq_one_letter_code
_entity_poly.pdbx_strand_id
1 'polypeptide(L)'
;MPNVGSHRPCRTNLLFFDPSERRRKAMTIKTLLVANRGEIAIRIMRTAADLGIGTVAVYPADHTNSLHLRKADEAVQLKGHSAQAYLDVADIIAAAKGSNCDAIHPG
;
A
#
# COMPACT_ATOMS: atom_id res chain seq x y z
N MET A 1 56.02 -13.27 17.85
CA MET A 1 54.55 -13.46 17.89
C MET A 1 54.09 -13.29 19.33
N PRO A 2 52.90 -12.73 19.68
CA PRO A 2 51.90 -11.91 18.97
C PRO A 2 51.77 -10.48 19.59
N ASN A 3 51.58 -9.39 18.82
CA ASN A 3 50.35 -8.80 18.26
C ASN A 3 49.92 -7.51 19.00
N VAL A 4 50.07 -6.38 18.31
CA VAL A 4 49.62 -5.03 18.65
C VAL A 4 48.09 -4.96 18.55
N GLY A 5 47.42 -5.05 19.70
CA GLY A 5 45.97 -4.83 19.81
C GLY A 5 45.64 -3.35 19.89
N SER A 6 45.45 -2.72 18.72
CA SER A 6 44.84 -1.39 18.61
C SER A 6 43.48 -1.38 19.32
N HIS A 7 43.31 -0.50 20.31
CA HIS A 7 42.00 -0.13 20.83
C HIS A 7 41.24 0.60 19.72
N ARG A 8 40.44 -0.16 18.96
CA ARG A 8 39.40 0.42 18.11
C ARG A 8 38.29 0.91 19.04
N PRO A 9 37.92 2.21 19.06
CA PRO A 9 36.67 2.58 19.68
C PRO A 9 35.56 1.85 18.90
N CYS A 10 34.65 1.21 19.63
CA CYS A 10 33.42 0.67 19.08
C CYS A 10 32.73 1.78 18.27
N ARG A 11 32.85 1.72 16.95
CA ARG A 11 31.90 2.38 16.04
C ARG A 11 30.59 1.63 16.19
N THR A 12 29.87 1.94 17.26
CA THR A 12 28.42 1.82 17.26
C THR A 12 27.98 2.78 16.17
N ASN A 13 27.63 2.24 15.00
CA ASN A 13 26.84 2.96 14.02
C ASN A 13 25.49 3.25 14.70
N LEU A 14 25.48 4.27 15.55
CA LEU A 14 24.30 5.05 15.83
C LEU A 14 24.04 5.76 14.49
N LEU A 15 23.36 5.07 13.57
CA LEU A 15 22.65 5.76 12.51
C LEU A 15 21.70 6.67 13.27
N PHE A 16 22.10 7.94 13.33
CA PHE A 16 21.31 9.04 13.82
C PHE A 16 20.02 8.98 13.01
N PHE A 17 18.97 8.41 13.60
CA PHE A 17 17.65 8.37 12.99
C PHE A 17 17.16 9.80 13.06
N ASP A 18 17.43 10.58 12.01
CA ASP A 18 16.91 11.93 11.89
C ASP A 18 15.40 11.83 11.59
N PRO A 19 14.51 12.20 12.54
CA PRO A 19 13.07 12.15 12.30
C PRO A 19 12.62 13.15 11.23
N SER A 20 13.48 14.11 10.87
CA SER A 20 13.22 15.15 9.87
C SER A 20 13.49 14.69 8.43
N GLU A 21 14.38 13.72 8.20
CA GLU A 21 14.56 13.08 6.87
C GLU A 21 13.33 12.28 6.46
N ARG A 22 12.59 11.73 7.44
CA ARG A 22 11.31 11.07 7.22
C ARG A 22 10.20 12.01 6.73
N ARG A 23 10.38 13.34 6.89
CA ARG A 23 9.28 14.30 6.83
C ARG A 23 9.08 14.98 5.48
N ARG A 24 9.88 14.78 4.44
CA ARG A 24 9.63 15.48 3.17
C ARG A 24 10.33 14.93 1.93
N LYS A 25 10.19 13.63 1.65
CA LYS A 25 9.83 13.31 0.26
C LYS A 25 8.34 13.51 0.21
N ALA A 26 7.86 14.58 -0.41
CA ALA A 26 6.45 14.69 -0.74
C ALA A 26 6.16 13.47 -1.61
N MET A 27 5.65 12.41 -1.00
CA MET A 27 5.29 11.18 -1.70
C MET A 27 4.07 11.56 -2.52
N THR A 28 4.31 11.97 -3.75
CA THR A 28 3.26 12.10 -4.74
C THR A 28 2.68 10.71 -4.92
N ILE A 29 1.49 10.48 -4.38
CA ILE A 29 0.74 9.25 -4.56
C ILE A 29 0.34 9.22 -6.04
N LYS A 30 0.89 8.27 -6.79
CA LYS A 30 0.54 8.06 -8.19
C LYS A 30 -0.49 6.95 -8.33
N THR A 31 -0.39 5.92 -7.49
CA THR A 31 -1.31 4.78 -7.50
C THR A 31 -1.84 4.50 -6.09
N LEU A 32 -3.17 4.39 -5.98
CA LEU A 32 -3.90 4.16 -4.73
C LEU A 32 -4.71 2.87 -4.80
N LEU A 33 -4.45 1.93 -3.88
CA LEU A 33 -5.34 0.78 -3.67
C LEU A 33 -6.49 1.16 -2.73
N VAL A 34 -7.72 0.82 -3.10
CA VAL A 34 -8.90 1.04 -2.27
C VAL A 34 -9.32 -0.28 -1.63
N ALA A 35 -9.01 -0.44 -0.35
CA ALA A 35 -9.32 -1.64 0.44
C ALA A 35 -10.76 -1.61 0.99
N ASN A 36 -11.71 -1.31 0.11
CA ASN A 36 -13.13 -1.23 0.43
C ASN A 36 -13.98 -1.66 -0.78
N ARG A 37 -15.31 -1.63 -0.66
CA ARG A 37 -16.28 -2.01 -1.70
C ARG A 37 -17.43 -1.03 -1.81
N GLY A 38 -18.22 -1.16 -2.88
CA GLY A 38 -19.48 -0.44 -3.03
C GLY A 38 -19.31 1.07 -3.20
N GLU A 39 -20.26 1.84 -2.67
CA GLU A 39 -20.34 3.31 -2.88
C GLU A 39 -19.14 4.06 -2.28
N ILE A 40 -18.63 3.65 -1.12
CA ILE A 40 -17.43 4.24 -0.52
C ILE A 40 -16.21 4.08 -1.44
N ALA A 41 -16.01 2.88 -1.98
CA ALA A 41 -14.91 2.65 -2.93
C ALA A 41 -15.05 3.54 -4.17
N ILE A 42 -16.26 3.68 -4.71
CA ILE A 42 -16.54 4.57 -5.85
C ILE A 42 -16.22 6.03 -5.52
N ARG A 43 -16.59 6.51 -4.32
CA ARG A 43 -16.31 7.89 -3.91
C ARG A 43 -14.82 8.18 -3.82
N ILE A 44 -14.06 7.27 -3.22
CA ILE A 44 -12.60 7.40 -3.13
C ILE A 44 -11.99 7.40 -4.53
N MET A 45 -12.38 6.46 -5.40
CA MET A 45 -11.85 6.38 -6.77
C MET A 45 -12.19 7.62 -7.61
N ARG A 46 -13.37 8.22 -7.40
CA ARG A 46 -13.73 9.49 -8.05
C ARG A 46 -12.78 10.61 -7.63
N THR A 47 -12.56 10.78 -6.33
CA THR A 47 -11.64 11.81 -5.83
C THR A 47 -10.20 11.54 -6.27
N ALA A 48 -9.75 10.28 -6.28
CA ALA A 48 -8.43 9.92 -6.80
C ALA A 48 -8.29 10.27 -8.29
N ALA A 49 -9.31 9.97 -9.10
CA ALA A 49 -9.34 10.35 -10.52
C ALA A 49 -9.30 11.87 -10.73
N ASP A 50 -10.06 12.64 -9.94
CA ASP A 50 -10.04 14.11 -9.98
C ASP A 50 -8.64 14.69 -9.65
N LEU A 51 -7.85 13.95 -8.88
CA LEU A 51 -6.46 14.27 -8.51
C LEU A 51 -5.42 13.69 -9.48
N GLY A 52 -5.84 12.96 -10.53
CA GLY A 52 -4.93 12.29 -11.47
C GLY A 52 -4.16 11.11 -10.87
N ILE A 53 -4.70 10.49 -9.82
CA ILE A 53 -4.14 9.32 -9.15
C ILE A 53 -4.78 8.06 -9.74
N GLY A 54 -3.95 7.11 -10.19
CA GLY A 54 -4.39 5.80 -10.65
C GLY A 54 -4.96 4.96 -9.50
N THR A 55 -5.94 4.12 -9.79
CA THR A 55 -6.72 3.42 -8.78
C THR A 55 -6.75 1.92 -8.98
N VAL A 56 -6.54 1.18 -7.90
CA VAL A 56 -6.63 -0.28 -7.86
C VAL A 56 -7.75 -0.69 -6.92
N ALA A 57 -8.74 -1.41 -7.42
CA ALA A 57 -9.81 -2.00 -6.62
C ALA A 57 -9.45 -3.42 -6.17
N VAL A 58 -9.96 -3.83 -5.01
CA VAL A 58 -9.91 -5.23 -4.57
C VAL A 58 -11.32 -5.85 -4.48
N TYR A 59 -11.41 -7.14 -4.78
CA TYR A 59 -12.66 -7.89 -4.72
C TYR A 59 -12.46 -9.39 -4.49
N PRO A 60 -13.36 -10.07 -3.75
CA PRO A 60 -13.38 -11.52 -3.69
C PRO A 60 -14.01 -12.14 -4.96
N ALA A 61 -13.81 -13.45 -5.15
CA ALA A 61 -14.25 -14.19 -6.34
C ALA A 61 -15.76 -14.07 -6.65
N ASP A 62 -16.60 -13.94 -5.63
CA ASP A 62 -18.06 -13.81 -5.72
C ASP A 62 -18.54 -12.38 -6.04
N HIS A 63 -17.63 -11.40 -6.07
CA HIS A 63 -17.93 -9.98 -6.27
C HIS A 63 -17.46 -9.42 -7.63
N THR A 64 -17.18 -10.28 -8.60
CA THR A 64 -16.68 -9.93 -9.95
C THR A 64 -17.52 -8.89 -10.69
N ASN A 65 -18.83 -8.82 -10.41
CA ASN A 65 -19.76 -7.89 -11.05
C ASN A 65 -20.01 -6.59 -10.23
N SER A 66 -19.22 -6.34 -9.19
CA SER A 66 -19.43 -5.17 -8.33
C SER A 66 -19.19 -3.86 -9.08
N LEU A 67 -20.05 -2.86 -8.84
CA LEU A 67 -20.01 -1.59 -9.55
C LEU A 67 -18.71 -0.80 -9.35
N HIS A 68 -18.07 -0.91 -8.17
CA HIS A 68 -16.82 -0.20 -7.89
C HIS A 68 -15.67 -0.67 -8.79
N LEU A 69 -15.71 -1.91 -9.27
CA LEU A 69 -14.71 -2.45 -10.20
C LEU A 69 -14.73 -1.75 -11.56
N ARG A 70 -15.90 -1.29 -12.01
CA ARG A 70 -16.04 -0.54 -13.26
C ARG A 70 -15.45 0.87 -13.19
N LYS A 71 -15.19 1.36 -11.97
CA LYS A 71 -14.66 2.71 -11.75
C LYS A 71 -13.14 2.74 -11.56
N ALA A 72 -12.53 1.62 -11.20
CA ALA A 72 -11.08 1.52 -11.01
C ALA A 72 -10.36 1.30 -12.34
N ASP A 73 -9.08 1.70 -12.37
CA ASP A 73 -8.20 1.48 -13.52
C ASP A 73 -7.72 0.03 -13.58
N GLU A 74 -7.46 -0.55 -12.41
CA GLU A 74 -7.09 -1.96 -12.24
C GLU A 74 -7.96 -2.60 -11.14
N ALA A 75 -8.17 -3.91 -11.23
CA ALA A 75 -8.88 -4.69 -10.23
C ALA A 75 -8.12 -5.98 -9.91
N VAL A 76 -7.83 -6.20 -8.63
CA VAL A 76 -7.14 -7.39 -8.12
C VAL A 76 -8.12 -8.27 -7.34
N GLN A 77 -8.17 -9.54 -7.71
CA GLN A 77 -8.95 -10.52 -6.98
C GLN A 77 -8.24 -10.92 -5.69
N LEU A 78 -8.94 -10.83 -4.56
CA LEU A 78 -8.52 -11.35 -3.27
C LEU A 78 -8.83 -12.84 -3.16
N LYS A 79 -8.07 -13.52 -2.31
CA LYS A 79 -8.34 -14.89 -1.87
C LYS A 79 -9.54 -14.90 -0.94
N GLY A 80 -10.30 -15.98 -1.03
CA GLY A 80 -11.52 -16.17 -0.24
C GLY A 80 -12.76 -15.56 -0.89
N HIS A 81 -13.78 -15.41 -0.08
CA HIS A 81 -15.14 -15.11 -0.52
C HIS A 81 -15.80 -14.05 0.36
N SER A 82 -16.72 -13.31 -0.25
CA SER A 82 -17.64 -12.39 0.40
C SER A 82 -16.92 -11.32 1.23
N ALA A 83 -17.57 -10.79 2.28
CA ALA A 83 -17.00 -9.73 3.10
C ALA A 83 -15.71 -10.13 3.84
N GLN A 84 -15.50 -11.42 4.11
CA GLN A 84 -14.35 -11.91 4.88
C GLN A 84 -13.02 -11.69 4.16
N ALA A 85 -13.01 -11.76 2.82
CA ALA A 85 -11.80 -11.53 2.03
C ALA A 85 -11.21 -10.13 2.24
N TYR A 86 -12.05 -9.12 2.49
CA TYR A 86 -11.61 -7.74 2.77
C TYR A 86 -10.94 -7.58 4.16
N LEU A 87 -10.97 -8.62 5.00
CA LEU A 87 -10.33 -8.62 6.32
C LEU A 87 -8.97 -9.32 6.29
N ASP A 88 -8.57 -9.92 5.17
CA ASP A 88 -7.25 -10.51 5.01
C ASP A 88 -6.21 -9.42 4.69
N VAL A 89 -5.59 -8.91 5.75
CA VAL A 89 -4.55 -7.88 5.67
C VAL A 89 -3.36 -8.35 4.82
N ALA A 90 -2.98 -9.62 4.93
CA ALA A 90 -1.81 -10.13 4.21
C ALA A 90 -2.08 -10.14 2.70
N ASP A 91 -3.28 -10.54 2.30
CA ASP A 91 -3.67 -10.58 0.89
C ASP A 91 -3.87 -9.18 0.30
N ILE A 92 -4.45 -8.24 1.06
CA ILE A 92 -4.54 -6.83 0.66
C ILE A 92 -3.15 -6.21 0.46
N ILE A 93 -2.22 -6.47 1.38
CA ILE A 93 -0.83 -5.99 1.24
C ILE A 93 -0.14 -6.63 0.03
N ALA A 94 -0.39 -7.92 -0.21
CA ALA A 94 0.15 -8.60 -1.39
C ALA A 94 -0.39 -8.00 -2.69
N ALA A 95 -1.70 -7.71 -2.76
CA ALA A 95 -2.32 -7.02 -3.88
C ALA A 95 -1.72 -5.63 -4.11
N ALA A 96 -1.58 -4.82 -3.05
CA ALA A 96 -0.99 -3.49 -3.14
C ALA A 96 0.44 -3.52 -3.67
N LYS A 97 1.25 -4.48 -3.21
CA LYS A 97 2.63 -4.66 -3.69
C LYS A 97 2.66 -5.16 -5.13
N GLY A 98 1.79 -6.11 -5.49
CA GLY A 98 1.71 -6.66 -6.85
C GLY A 98 1.35 -5.60 -7.90
N SER A 99 0.47 -4.66 -7.56
CA SER A 99 0.07 -3.55 -8.42
C SER A 99 0.89 -2.27 -8.21
N ASN A 100 2.02 -2.33 -7.51
CA ASN A 100 2.93 -1.20 -7.25
C ASN A 100 2.22 0.06 -6.70
N CYS A 101 1.29 -0.11 -5.77
CA CYS A 101 0.57 0.99 -5.15
C CYS A 101 1.46 1.77 -4.17
N ASP A 102 1.34 3.10 -4.17
CA ASP A 102 2.04 3.98 -3.24
C ASP A 102 1.31 4.07 -1.89
N ALA A 103 -0.01 3.90 -1.91
CA ALA A 103 -0.88 4.06 -0.75
C ALA A 103 -2.08 3.10 -0.77
N ILE A 104 -2.69 2.92 0.41
CA ILE A 104 -3.93 2.17 0.60
C ILE A 104 -4.95 3.07 1.31
N HIS A 105 -6.17 3.15 0.79
CA HIS A 105 -7.30 3.80 1.44
C HIS A 105 -8.31 2.74 1.95
N PRO A 106 -8.54 2.61 3.26
CA PRO A 106 -9.42 1.56 3.81
C PRO A 106 -10.92 1.89 3.72
N GLY A 107 -11.29 3.13 3.47
CA GLY A 107 -12.68 3.58 3.46
C GLY A 107 -12.82 5.00 3.95
#